data_AF-A0AAP7WBT3-F1
#
_entry.id   AF-A0AAP7WBT3-F1
#
_cell.length_a   1.000
_cell.length_b   1.000
_cell.length_c   1.000
_cell.angle_alpha   90.00
_cell.angle_beta   90.00
_cell.angle_gamma   90.00
#
_symmetry.space_group_name_H-M   'P 1'
#
loop_
_entity.id
_entity.type
_entity.pdbx_description
1 polymer ?
#
loop_
_entity_poly.entity_id
_entity_poly.type
_entity_poly.pdbx_seq_one_letter_code
_entity_poly.pdbx_strand_id
1 'polypeptide(L)'
;MFKDIKIRTFQKEDLEQVLQLFYETVHTVNAKDYNELQLQAWAPERLDRERWLQSLEKNICYVADYKGVIVGFGDYNDDHYVDRLFTHKDYQGQRIASYILQKLEKEAVNLQHRDIYTEASITAKPFFESKGFICIKEQNKQHNGQIFINYVMKNSLLINEKAIFHYFTASFSSLPALKAGTLEAAICISSPVCGLRPVRAALSRTSNVPNPISCTFSPAAKELVIDSTTVCKTTVASF
;
A
#
# COMPACT_ATOMS: atom_id res chain seq x y z
N MET A 1 9.22 9.06 6.39
CA MET A 1 9.15 9.29 4.93
C MET A 1 7.79 8.91 4.35
N PHE A 2 7.28 7.70 4.58
CA PHE A 2 5.98 7.23 4.06
C PHE A 2 4.77 8.14 4.35
N LYS A 3 4.75 8.83 5.49
CA LYS A 3 3.60 9.66 5.91
C LYS A 3 3.38 10.90 5.03
N ASP A 4 4.39 11.29 4.25
CA ASP A 4 4.38 12.51 3.44
C ASP A 4 4.14 12.23 1.95
N ILE A 5 4.19 10.96 1.51
CA ILE A 5 3.94 10.60 0.11
C ILE A 5 2.43 10.54 -0.11
N LYS A 6 1.93 11.34 -1.04
CA LYS A 6 0.51 11.40 -1.40
C LYS A 6 0.31 10.78 -2.77
N ILE A 7 -0.51 9.73 -2.85
CA ILE A 7 -0.95 9.21 -4.14
C ILE A 7 -2.16 10.04 -4.61
N ARG A 8 -2.01 10.73 -5.74
CA ARG A 8 -3.03 11.60 -6.32
C ARG A 8 -3.12 11.40 -7.83
N THR A 9 -4.23 11.80 -8.44
CA THR A 9 -4.40 11.76 -9.89
C THR A 9 -3.34 12.62 -10.57
N PHE A 10 -2.81 12.13 -11.69
CA PHE A 10 -1.93 12.88 -12.57
C PHE A 10 -2.59 14.19 -13.02
N GLN A 11 -1.79 15.26 -13.11
CA GLN A 11 -2.16 16.53 -13.70
C GLN A 11 -1.16 16.87 -14.82
N LYS A 12 -1.57 17.65 -15.81
CA LYS A 12 -0.70 18.02 -16.94
C LYS A 12 0.61 18.70 -16.52
N GLU A 13 0.59 19.42 -15.39
CA GLU A 13 1.76 20.08 -14.80
C GLU A 13 2.82 19.08 -14.30
N ASP A 14 2.44 17.82 -14.06
CA ASP A 14 3.35 16.77 -13.63
C ASP A 14 4.15 16.17 -14.79
N LEU A 15 3.78 16.45 -16.06
CA LEU A 15 4.30 15.76 -17.25
C LEU A 15 5.83 15.77 -17.29
N GLU A 16 6.47 16.92 -17.11
CA GLU A 16 7.93 17.02 -17.19
C GLU A 16 8.62 16.20 -16.10
N GLN A 17 8.08 16.18 -14.88
CA GLN A 17 8.62 15.33 -13.80
C GLN A 17 8.42 13.85 -14.09
N VAL A 18 7.27 13.47 -14.67
CA VAL A 18 6.97 12.08 -15.06
C VAL A 18 7.91 11.60 -16.16
N LEU A 19 8.13 12.42 -17.20
CA LEU A 19 9.04 12.09 -18.30
C LEU A 19 10.48 11.97 -17.81
N GLN A 20 10.93 12.89 -16.97
CA GLN A 20 12.27 12.84 -16.36
C GLN A 20 12.43 11.58 -15.50
N LEU A 21 11.45 11.30 -14.62
CA LEU A 21 11.47 10.10 -13.78
C LEU A 21 11.55 8.84 -14.62
N PHE A 22 10.71 8.74 -15.66
CA PHE A 22 10.70 7.60 -16.57
C PHE A 22 12.07 7.39 -17.23
N TYR A 23 12.62 8.44 -17.86
CA TYR A 23 13.92 8.39 -18.51
C TYR A 23 15.02 7.96 -17.53
N GLU A 24 15.14 8.64 -16.40
CA GLU A 24 16.17 8.34 -15.40
C GLU A 24 16.04 6.92 -14.85
N THR A 25 14.81 6.45 -14.64
CA THR A 25 14.59 5.10 -14.08
C THR A 25 15.00 4.03 -15.09
N VAL A 26 14.61 4.19 -16.37
CA VAL A 26 15.03 3.28 -17.44
C VAL A 26 16.57 3.24 -17.54
N HIS A 27 17.21 4.40 -17.59
CA HIS A 27 18.67 4.50 -17.78
C HIS A 27 19.51 4.18 -16.55
N THR A 28 18.92 4.01 -15.36
CA THR A 28 19.69 3.71 -14.14
C THR A 28 19.29 2.40 -13.46
N VAL A 29 18.00 2.12 -13.34
CA VAL A 29 17.49 0.93 -12.67
C VAL A 29 17.42 -0.23 -13.66
N ASN A 30 16.82 -0.02 -14.82
CA ASN A 30 16.66 -1.05 -15.85
C ASN A 30 17.96 -1.34 -16.61
N ALA A 31 18.96 -0.46 -16.54
CA ALA A 31 20.29 -0.66 -17.13
C ALA A 31 21.02 -1.93 -16.64
N LYS A 32 20.54 -2.56 -15.56
CA LYS A 32 21.05 -3.85 -15.08
C LYS A 32 20.62 -5.02 -15.97
N ASP A 33 19.48 -4.91 -16.64
CA ASP A 33 18.83 -5.99 -17.37
C ASP A 33 18.85 -5.78 -18.90
N TYR A 34 19.14 -4.56 -19.36
CA TYR A 34 19.06 -4.17 -20.76
C TYR A 34 20.34 -3.48 -21.22
N ASN A 35 20.69 -3.68 -22.49
CA ASN A 35 21.85 -3.02 -23.10
C ASN A 35 21.54 -1.57 -23.52
N GLU A 36 22.58 -0.79 -23.80
CA GLU A 36 22.45 0.64 -24.16
C GLU A 36 21.50 0.88 -25.33
N LEU A 37 21.55 0.07 -26.39
CA LEU A 37 20.67 0.23 -27.55
C LEU A 37 19.21 -0.01 -27.16
N GLN A 38 18.93 -0.98 -26.29
CA GLN A 38 17.60 -1.22 -25.74
C GLN A 38 17.14 -0.07 -24.83
N LEU A 39 18.02 0.48 -23.99
CA LEU A 39 17.68 1.62 -23.14
C LEU A 39 17.32 2.86 -23.98
N GLN A 40 18.11 3.18 -25.00
CA GLN A 40 17.84 4.28 -25.93
C GLN A 40 16.59 4.04 -26.77
N ALA A 41 16.31 2.79 -27.15
CA ALA A 41 15.08 2.43 -27.86
C ALA A 41 13.85 2.54 -26.95
N TRP A 42 13.96 2.24 -25.66
CA TRP A 42 12.85 2.30 -24.71
C TRP A 42 12.57 3.72 -24.23
N ALA A 43 13.60 4.46 -23.83
CA ALA A 43 13.52 5.82 -23.34
C ALA A 43 14.54 6.71 -24.08
N PRO A 44 14.25 7.15 -25.32
CA PRO A 44 15.13 8.06 -26.04
C PRO A 44 15.21 9.42 -25.34
N GLU A 45 16.30 10.16 -25.56
CA GLU A 45 16.49 11.52 -25.00
C GLU A 45 15.34 12.48 -25.33
N ARG A 46 14.69 12.28 -26.48
CA ARG A 46 13.55 13.09 -26.93
C ARG A 46 12.31 12.21 -27.04
N LEU A 47 11.50 12.21 -25.99
CA LEU A 47 10.17 11.62 -26.00
C LEU A 47 9.16 12.55 -26.68
N ASP A 48 8.19 11.95 -27.36
CA ASP A 48 7.02 12.63 -27.90
C ASP A 48 6.10 13.03 -26.74
N ARG A 49 6.20 14.30 -26.32
CA ARG A 49 5.50 14.84 -25.14
C ARG A 49 4.00 14.84 -25.34
N GLU A 50 3.55 15.26 -26.51
CA GLU A 50 2.14 15.34 -26.88
C GLU A 50 1.49 13.96 -26.81
N ARG A 51 2.13 12.94 -27.38
CA ARG A 51 1.65 11.57 -27.32
C ARG A 51 1.62 11.03 -25.89
N TRP A 52 2.64 11.34 -25.08
CA TRP A 52 2.68 10.93 -23.68
C TRP A 52 1.54 11.57 -22.88
N LEU A 53 1.35 12.89 -23.01
CA LEU A 53 0.29 13.60 -22.32
C LEU A 53 -1.09 13.06 -22.70
N GLN A 54 -1.37 12.92 -24.00
CA GLN A 54 -2.64 12.35 -24.49
C GLN A 54 -2.91 10.96 -23.91
N SER A 55 -1.88 10.12 -23.85
CA SER A 55 -2.03 8.77 -23.31
C SER A 55 -2.26 8.76 -21.79
N LEU A 56 -1.56 9.62 -21.04
CA LEU A 56 -1.69 9.71 -19.58
C LEU A 56 -3.03 10.35 -19.17
N GLU A 57 -3.55 11.28 -19.98
CA GLU A 57 -4.88 11.91 -19.75
C GLU A 57 -6.03 10.98 -20.13
N LYS A 58 -5.83 10.11 -21.14
CA LYS A 58 -6.81 9.08 -21.51
C LYS A 58 -6.92 7.99 -20.44
N ASN A 59 -5.78 7.56 -19.88
CA ASN A 59 -5.72 6.48 -18.92
C ASN A 59 -6.02 6.95 -17.50
N ILE A 60 -6.45 6.05 -16.62
CA ILE A 60 -6.49 6.31 -15.18
C ILE A 60 -5.05 6.34 -14.68
N CYS A 61 -4.51 7.54 -14.47
CA CYS A 61 -3.12 7.74 -14.09
C CYS A 61 -2.98 8.34 -12.69
N TYR A 62 -2.12 7.72 -11.87
CA TYR A 62 -1.76 8.21 -10.54
C TYR A 62 -0.28 8.53 -10.45
N VAL A 63 0.03 9.56 -9.67
CA VAL A 63 1.39 9.94 -9.29
C VAL A 63 1.56 9.85 -7.77
N ALA A 64 2.76 9.49 -7.34
CA ALA A 64 3.21 9.58 -5.96
C ALA A 64 3.96 10.90 -5.76
N ASP A 65 3.33 11.83 -5.04
CA ASP A 65 3.85 13.16 -4.77
C ASP A 65 4.50 13.19 -3.37
N TYR A 66 5.79 13.50 -3.33
CA TYR A 66 6.53 13.77 -2.12
C TYR A 66 6.91 15.26 -2.08
N LYS A 67 6.09 16.06 -1.38
CA LYS A 67 6.32 17.50 -1.15
C LYS A 67 6.52 18.30 -2.45
N GLY A 68 5.73 17.99 -3.49
CA GLY A 68 5.77 18.63 -4.81
C GLY A 68 6.68 17.95 -5.82
N VAL A 69 7.43 16.91 -5.40
CA VAL A 69 8.29 16.12 -6.27
C VAL A 69 7.60 14.80 -6.61
N ILE A 70 7.48 14.48 -7.89
CA ILE A 70 6.94 13.19 -8.32
C ILE A 70 8.00 12.10 -8.13
N VAL A 71 7.70 11.12 -7.28
CA VAL A 71 8.61 10.02 -6.93
C VAL A 71 8.15 8.66 -7.46
N GLY A 72 7.03 8.63 -8.17
CA GLY A 72 6.55 7.48 -8.92
C GLY A 72 5.27 7.79 -9.67
N PHE A 73 4.95 7.00 -10.68
CA PHE A 73 3.69 7.10 -11.41
C PHE A 73 3.27 5.74 -11.96
N GLY A 74 2.01 5.59 -12.30
CA GLY A 74 1.52 4.46 -13.06
C GLY A 74 0.11 4.69 -13.57
N ASP A 75 -0.23 4.00 -14.65
CA ASP A 75 -1.48 4.18 -15.37
C ASP A 75 -2.16 2.85 -15.71
N TYR A 76 -3.48 2.94 -15.85
CA TYR A 76 -4.37 1.83 -16.14
C TYR A 76 -5.35 2.24 -17.23
N ASN A 77 -5.48 1.42 -18.26
CA ASN A 77 -6.33 1.71 -19.41
C ASN A 77 -7.61 0.85 -19.44
N ASP A 78 -8.47 1.12 -20.42
CA ASP A 78 -9.77 0.46 -20.60
C ASP A 78 -9.66 -1.03 -20.98
N ASP A 79 -8.49 -1.51 -21.42
CA ASP A 79 -8.23 -2.92 -21.74
C ASP A 79 -7.87 -3.75 -20.49
N HIS A 80 -8.10 -3.18 -19.32
CA HIS A 80 -7.74 -3.69 -18.02
C HIS A 80 -6.23 -3.87 -17.83
N TYR A 81 -5.45 -2.99 -18.43
CA TYR A 81 -4.02 -3.15 -18.57
C TYR A 81 -3.27 -2.05 -17.81
N VAL A 82 -2.37 -2.46 -16.91
CA VAL A 82 -1.38 -1.61 -16.27
C VAL A 82 -0.24 -1.41 -17.25
N ASP A 83 -0.26 -0.26 -17.92
CA ASP A 83 0.64 0.05 -19.04
C ASP A 83 2.02 0.48 -18.56
N ARG A 84 2.07 1.42 -17.62
CA ARG A 84 3.30 1.91 -17.00
C ARG A 84 3.18 1.87 -15.49
N LEU A 85 4.29 1.51 -14.83
CA LEU A 85 4.44 1.60 -13.38
C LEU A 85 5.91 1.81 -13.06
N PHE A 86 6.26 3.02 -12.62
CA PHE A 86 7.64 3.41 -12.33
C PHE A 86 7.76 4.06 -10.95
N THR A 87 8.88 3.80 -10.30
CA THR A 87 9.32 4.49 -9.08
C THR A 87 10.63 5.19 -9.39
N HIS A 88 10.82 6.40 -8.88
CA HIS A 88 12.05 7.16 -9.08
C HIS A 88 13.28 6.38 -8.59
N LYS A 89 14.40 6.49 -9.30
CA LYS A 89 15.65 5.74 -9.01
C LYS A 89 16.12 5.88 -7.56
N ASP A 90 16.00 7.08 -7.00
CA ASP A 90 16.43 7.39 -5.62
C ASP A 90 15.40 7.01 -4.55
N TYR A 91 14.21 6.54 -4.95
CA TYR A 91 13.10 6.20 -4.06
C TYR A 91 12.70 4.72 -4.12
N GLN A 92 13.57 3.86 -4.66
CA GLN A 92 13.36 2.42 -4.74
C GLN A 92 13.24 1.75 -3.37
N GLY A 93 12.53 0.62 -3.30
CA GLY A 93 12.37 -0.15 -2.06
C GLY A 93 11.43 0.49 -1.01
N GLN A 94 10.77 1.60 -1.34
CA GLN A 94 9.92 2.36 -0.43
C GLN A 94 8.43 2.17 -0.73
N ARG A 95 8.04 1.01 -1.27
CA ARG A 95 6.65 0.62 -1.54
C ARG A 95 5.83 1.58 -2.43
N ILE A 96 6.46 2.57 -3.08
CA ILE A 96 5.78 3.56 -3.93
C ILE A 96 4.97 2.88 -5.05
N ALA A 97 5.61 2.04 -5.85
CA ALA A 97 4.92 1.23 -6.87
C ALA A 97 3.79 0.36 -6.27
N SER A 98 3.94 -0.12 -5.04
CA SER A 98 2.87 -0.90 -4.38
C SER A 98 1.64 -0.04 -4.07
N TYR A 99 1.82 1.19 -3.61
CA TYR A 99 0.71 2.09 -3.31
C TYR A 99 0.01 2.58 -4.58
N ILE A 100 0.76 2.84 -5.64
CA ILE A 100 0.19 3.18 -6.95
C ILE A 100 -0.61 1.99 -7.49
N LEU A 101 -0.03 0.79 -7.51
CA LEU A 101 -0.72 -0.41 -7.98
C LEU A 101 -2.01 -0.68 -7.18
N GLN A 102 -1.98 -0.54 -5.85
CA GLN A 102 -3.19 -0.68 -5.03
C GLN A 102 -4.30 0.30 -5.40
N LYS A 103 -3.95 1.52 -5.81
CA LYS A 103 -4.93 2.49 -6.30
C LYS A 103 -5.52 2.06 -7.63
N LEU A 104 -4.68 1.61 -8.57
CA LEU A 104 -5.12 1.10 -9.87
C LEU A 104 -6.01 -0.15 -9.72
N GLU A 105 -5.62 -1.10 -8.86
CA GLU A 105 -6.43 -2.28 -8.52
C GLU A 105 -7.79 -1.89 -7.95
N LYS A 106 -7.83 -0.88 -7.07
CA LYS A 106 -9.10 -0.38 -6.52
C LYS A 106 -9.99 0.23 -7.61
N GLU A 107 -9.42 1.00 -8.53
CA GLU A 107 -10.19 1.55 -9.66
C GLU A 107 -10.71 0.44 -10.57
N ALA A 108 -9.90 -0.57 -10.87
CA ALA A 108 -10.35 -1.73 -11.63
C ALA A 108 -11.53 -2.46 -10.95
N VAL A 109 -11.48 -2.64 -9.61
CA VAL A 109 -12.61 -3.20 -8.85
C VAL A 109 -13.85 -2.30 -8.92
N ASN A 110 -13.69 -0.97 -8.78
CA ASN A 110 -14.81 -0.03 -8.89
C ASN A 110 -15.48 -0.09 -10.27
N LEU A 111 -14.69 -0.32 -11.31
CA LEU A 111 -15.14 -0.54 -12.69
C LEU A 111 -15.65 -1.96 -12.96
N GLN A 112 -15.73 -2.81 -11.93
CA GLN A 112 -16.22 -4.19 -12.00
C GLN A 112 -15.36 -5.12 -12.88
N HIS A 113 -14.09 -4.76 -13.07
CA HIS A 113 -13.14 -5.60 -13.78
C HIS A 113 -12.73 -6.77 -12.90
N ARG A 114 -12.74 -7.98 -13.48
CA ARG A 114 -12.44 -9.21 -12.75
C ARG A 114 -10.95 -9.49 -12.63
N ASP A 115 -10.18 -8.97 -13.57
CA ASP A 115 -8.77 -9.24 -13.75
C ASP A 115 -8.05 -7.99 -14.23
N ILE A 116 -6.76 -7.90 -13.93
CA ILE A 116 -5.84 -6.90 -14.49
C ILE A 116 -4.64 -7.57 -15.14
N TYR A 117 -4.11 -6.93 -16.18
CA TYR A 117 -3.01 -7.44 -17.00
C TYR A 117 -1.84 -6.46 -17.00
N THR A 118 -0.63 -6.96 -17.23
CA THR A 118 0.55 -6.13 -17.51
C THR A 118 1.55 -6.92 -18.37
N GLU A 119 2.32 -6.22 -19.19
CA GLU A 119 3.50 -6.80 -19.83
C GLU A 119 4.75 -6.34 -19.08
N ALA A 120 5.11 -7.06 -18.02
CA ALA A 120 6.20 -6.69 -17.14
C ALA A 120 7.56 -6.85 -17.82
N SER A 121 8.44 -5.87 -17.64
CA SER A 121 9.87 -5.98 -17.99
C SER A 121 10.57 -7.04 -17.13
N ILE A 122 11.79 -7.43 -17.50
CA ILE A 122 12.66 -8.31 -16.71
C ILE A 122 12.79 -7.76 -15.28
N THR A 123 13.05 -6.45 -15.16
CA THR A 123 13.20 -5.74 -13.89
C THR A 123 11.92 -5.76 -13.05
N ALA A 124 10.75 -5.64 -13.69
CA ALA A 124 9.46 -5.50 -13.00
C ALA A 124 8.79 -6.84 -12.69
N LYS A 125 9.15 -7.93 -13.36
CA LYS A 125 8.53 -9.25 -13.16
C LYS A 125 8.53 -9.69 -11.69
N PRO A 126 9.65 -9.67 -10.94
CA PRO A 126 9.64 -10.10 -9.53
C PRO A 126 8.73 -9.24 -8.65
N PHE A 127 8.60 -7.95 -8.98
CA PHE A 127 7.67 -7.07 -8.29
C PHE A 127 6.23 -7.53 -8.51
N PHE A 128 5.80 -7.76 -9.75
CA PHE A 128 4.44 -8.20 -10.03
C PHE A 128 4.13 -9.59 -9.47
N GLU A 129 5.09 -10.53 -9.51
CA GLU A 129 4.95 -11.85 -8.87
C GLU A 129 4.70 -11.69 -7.35
N SER A 130 5.44 -10.79 -6.70
CA SER A 130 5.22 -10.48 -5.27
C SER A 130 3.85 -9.86 -4.96
N LYS A 131 3.16 -9.35 -5.98
CA LYS A 131 1.80 -8.80 -5.88
C LYS A 131 0.70 -9.80 -6.20
N GLY A 132 1.06 -11.04 -6.50
CA GLY A 132 0.12 -12.11 -6.83
C GLY A 132 -0.23 -12.17 -8.32
N PHE A 133 0.49 -11.45 -9.18
CA PHE A 133 0.37 -11.67 -10.62
C PHE A 133 1.02 -12.99 -10.99
N ILE A 134 0.35 -13.72 -11.87
CA ILE A 134 0.83 -14.97 -12.44
C ILE A 134 1.37 -14.68 -13.83
N CYS A 135 2.59 -15.15 -14.11
CA CYS A 135 3.18 -15.09 -15.44
C CYS A 135 2.47 -16.09 -16.37
N ILE A 136 1.81 -15.57 -17.41
CA ILE A 136 1.11 -16.37 -18.41
C ILE A 136 2.07 -16.79 -19.52
N LYS A 137 2.93 -15.86 -19.96
CA LYS A 137 3.82 -16.07 -21.11
C LYS A 137 5.02 -15.14 -21.07
N GLU A 138 6.20 -15.67 -21.39
CA GLU A 138 7.37 -14.88 -21.81
C GLU A 138 7.28 -14.62 -23.32
N GLN A 139 7.59 -13.39 -23.76
CA GLN A 139 7.56 -13.03 -25.16
C GLN A 139 8.68 -12.05 -25.55
N ASN A 140 9.02 -12.08 -26.84
CA ASN A 140 9.91 -11.12 -27.47
C ASN A 140 9.08 -10.05 -28.17
N LYS A 141 9.23 -8.79 -27.77
CA LYS A 141 8.50 -7.65 -28.33
C LYS A 141 9.46 -6.75 -29.08
N GLN A 142 9.13 -6.44 -30.33
CA GLN A 142 9.88 -5.46 -31.11
C GLN A 142 9.43 -4.04 -30.71
N HIS A 143 10.38 -3.18 -30.36
CA HIS A 143 10.13 -1.78 -30.03
C HIS A 143 11.31 -0.93 -30.48
N ASN A 144 11.04 0.12 -31.28
CA ASN A 144 12.03 1.05 -31.81
C ASN A 144 13.28 0.36 -32.42
N GLY A 145 13.06 -0.70 -33.19
CA GLY A 145 14.13 -1.46 -33.85
C GLY A 145 14.91 -2.42 -32.96
N GLN A 146 14.59 -2.51 -31.66
CA GLN A 146 15.19 -3.46 -30.71
C GLN A 146 14.17 -4.54 -30.30
N ILE A 147 14.68 -5.65 -29.78
CA ILE A 147 13.87 -6.75 -29.25
C ILE A 147 13.99 -6.75 -27.73
N PHE A 148 12.86 -6.78 -27.04
CA PHE A 148 12.78 -6.83 -25.58
C PHE A 148 12.13 -8.14 -25.14
N ILE A 149 12.70 -8.79 -24.13
CA ILE A 149 12.02 -9.84 -23.39
C ILE A 149 11.10 -9.18 -22.37
N ASN A 150 9.81 -9.48 -22.44
CA ASN A 150 8.83 -9.10 -21.42
C ASN A 150 7.89 -10.27 -21.10
N TYR A 151 7.09 -10.09 -20.06
CA TYR A 151 6.26 -11.14 -19.49
C TYR A 151 4.81 -10.68 -19.44
N VAL A 152 3.92 -11.39 -20.14
CA VAL A 152 2.48 -11.19 -20.00
C VAL A 152 2.07 -11.78 -18.66
N MET A 153 1.58 -10.93 -17.76
CA MET A 153 1.20 -11.30 -16.41
C MET A 153 -0.25 -10.89 -16.12
N LYS A 154 -0.94 -11.68 -15.29
CA LYS A 154 -2.35 -11.48 -14.94
C LYS A 154 -2.56 -11.60 -13.45
N ASN A 155 -3.40 -10.75 -12.87
CA ASN A 155 -3.90 -10.89 -11.50
C ASN A 155 -5.44 -10.90 -11.50
N SER A 156 -6.04 -11.87 -10.80
CA SER A 156 -7.49 -11.97 -10.65
C SER A 156 -7.96 -11.26 -9.39
N LEU A 157 -8.75 -10.21 -9.56
CA LEU A 157 -9.21 -9.32 -8.50
C LEU A 157 -10.31 -9.94 -7.63
N LEU A 158 -11.17 -10.80 -8.21
CA LEU A 158 -12.32 -11.41 -7.52
C LEU A 158 -11.94 -12.42 -6.43
N ILE A 159 -10.75 -13.00 -6.49
CA ILE A 159 -10.24 -13.94 -5.47
C ILE A 159 -9.64 -13.15 -4.29
N ASN A 160 -9.38 -11.86 -4.50
CA ASN A 160 -8.53 -11.05 -3.66
C ASN A 160 -9.27 -10.02 -2.80
N GLU A 161 -10.60 -10.03 -2.64
CA GLU A 161 -11.25 -9.09 -1.70
C GLU A 161 -10.65 -9.19 -0.28
N LYS A 162 -10.38 -10.42 0.18
CA LYS A 162 -9.67 -10.66 1.46
C LYS A 162 -8.19 -10.32 1.40
N ALA A 163 -7.53 -10.52 0.26
CA ALA A 163 -6.10 -10.21 0.14
C ALA A 163 -5.86 -8.70 -0.02
N ILE A 164 -6.72 -7.97 -0.71
CA ILE A 164 -6.78 -6.50 -0.75
C ILE A 164 -6.91 -6.02 0.70
N PHE A 165 -7.87 -6.56 1.46
CA PHE A 165 -8.00 -6.24 2.90
C PHE A 165 -6.76 -6.64 3.72
N HIS A 166 -6.08 -7.75 3.38
CA HIS A 166 -4.83 -8.16 4.02
C HIS A 166 -3.63 -7.27 3.63
N TYR A 167 -3.55 -6.81 2.38
CA TYR A 167 -2.59 -5.80 1.90
C TYR A 167 -2.78 -4.47 2.63
N PHE A 168 -4.03 -4.10 2.95
CA PHE A 168 -4.38 -2.96 3.82
C PHE A 168 -3.91 -3.17 5.27
N THR A 169 -4.01 -4.39 5.80
CA THR A 169 -3.67 -4.70 7.20
C THR A 169 -2.17 -4.93 7.42
N ALA A 170 -1.46 -5.45 6.41
CA ALA A 170 -0.03 -5.74 6.46
C ALA A 170 0.87 -4.48 6.42
N SER A 171 0.32 -3.30 6.11
CA SER A 171 1.07 -2.03 6.16
C SER A 171 1.08 -1.33 7.53
N PHE A 172 0.50 -1.92 8.59
CA PHE A 172 0.58 -1.38 9.96
C PHE A 172 1.07 -2.43 10.98
N SER A 173 2.22 -3.04 10.77
CA SER A 173 2.96 -3.64 11.89
C SER A 173 4.47 -3.59 11.69
N SER A 174 5.11 -2.58 12.29
CA SER A 174 6.42 -2.78 12.92
C SER A 174 6.15 -3.15 14.37
N LEU A 175 5.56 -4.33 14.61
CA LEU A 175 5.43 -4.83 15.98
C LEU A 175 6.79 -5.41 16.39
N PRO A 176 7.43 -4.90 17.44
CA PRO A 176 8.63 -5.53 17.96
C PRO A 176 8.28 -6.96 18.38
N ALA A 177 9.19 -7.90 18.07
CA ALA A 177 9.00 -9.32 18.31
C ALA A 177 8.59 -9.59 19.77
N LEU A 178 7.31 -9.90 19.97
CA LEU A 178 6.74 -10.25 21.26
C LEU A 178 7.19 -11.65 21.66
N LYS A 179 8.02 -11.75 22.69
CA LYS A 179 8.36 -13.03 23.30
C LYS A 179 7.27 -13.41 24.31
N ALA A 180 6.77 -14.64 24.20
CA ALA A 180 5.83 -15.18 25.18
C ALA A 180 6.56 -15.40 26.51
N GLY A 181 6.11 -14.72 27.57
CA GLY A 181 6.57 -14.93 28.93
C GLY A 181 5.52 -15.66 29.77
N THR A 182 5.95 -16.35 30.82
CA THR A 182 5.09 -16.96 31.82
C THR A 182 5.37 -16.28 33.16
N LEU A 183 4.35 -15.69 33.78
CA LEU A 183 4.47 -15.03 35.09
C LEU A 183 3.62 -15.82 36.09
N GLU A 184 4.30 -16.49 37.03
CA GLU A 184 3.67 -17.25 38.13
C GLU A 184 3.14 -16.26 39.17
N ALA A 185 1.81 -16.12 39.26
CA ALA A 185 1.16 -15.27 40.26
C ALA A 185 0.68 -16.10 41.46
N ALA A 186 1.10 -15.64 42.65
CA ALA A 186 0.85 -16.06 44.03
C ALA A 186 -0.36 -16.96 44.36
N ILE A 187 -0.13 -17.86 45.33
CA ILE A 187 -1.09 -18.75 45.99
C ILE A 187 -2.24 -17.95 46.60
N CYS A 188 -3.48 -18.31 46.25
CA CYS A 188 -4.68 -17.78 46.89
C CYS A 188 -5.19 -18.78 47.94
N ILE A 189 -5.30 -18.36 49.21
CA ILE A 189 -5.84 -19.18 50.30
C ILE A 189 -7.18 -18.56 50.71
N SER A 190 -8.27 -19.29 50.56
CA SER A 190 -9.56 -18.95 51.17
C SER A 190 -9.96 -20.04 52.17
N SER A 191 -10.46 -19.63 53.34
CA SER A 191 -11.14 -20.52 54.28
C SER A 191 -12.20 -19.70 55.02
N PRO A 192 -13.38 -20.29 55.31
CA PRO A 192 -13.50 -20.98 56.58
C PRO A 192 -14.32 -22.29 56.47
N VAL A 193 -13.81 -23.36 57.10
CA VAL A 193 -14.45 -24.67 57.43
C VAL A 193 -14.11 -25.88 56.52
N CYS A 194 -13.24 -26.74 57.10
CA CYS A 194 -12.91 -28.16 56.85
C CYS A 194 -12.64 -28.70 55.43
N GLY A 195 -11.38 -28.57 54.97
CA GLY A 195 -10.77 -29.45 53.97
C GLY A 195 -9.79 -28.74 53.02
N LEU A 196 -8.49 -28.81 53.30
CA LEU A 196 -7.45 -28.22 52.43
C LEU A 196 -7.23 -29.10 51.19
N ARG A 197 -7.65 -28.63 50.01
CA ARG A 197 -7.21 -29.17 48.71
C ARG A 197 -6.60 -28.04 47.88
N PRO A 198 -5.28 -28.04 47.58
CA PRO A 198 -4.70 -27.06 46.67
C PRO A 198 -5.25 -27.27 45.25
N VAL A 199 -5.74 -26.22 44.61
CA VAL A 199 -6.17 -26.23 43.19
C VAL A 199 -5.21 -25.33 42.40
N ARG A 200 -4.67 -25.84 41.29
CA ARG A 200 -3.76 -25.08 40.40
C ARG A 200 -4.50 -23.92 39.75
N ALA A 201 -3.91 -22.72 39.79
CA ALA A 201 -4.41 -21.55 39.08
C ALA A 201 -4.30 -21.74 37.55
N ALA A 202 -5.24 -21.14 36.81
CA ALA A 202 -5.24 -21.13 35.35
C ALA A 202 -4.11 -20.25 34.81
N LEU A 203 -3.36 -20.76 33.83
CA LEU A 203 -2.28 -20.04 33.15
C LEU A 203 -2.87 -18.89 32.32
N SER A 204 -2.50 -17.65 32.64
CA SER A 204 -2.79 -16.48 31.79
C SER A 204 -1.55 -16.11 30.98
N ARG A 205 -1.70 -15.99 29.66
CA ARG A 205 -0.63 -15.54 28.76
C ARG A 205 -0.47 -14.03 28.89
N THR A 206 0.68 -13.57 29.36
CA THR A 206 1.10 -12.17 29.29
C THR A 206 2.20 -12.02 28.25
N SER A 207 2.13 -10.94 27.47
CA SER A 207 3.10 -10.67 26.41
C SER A 207 4.14 -9.68 26.94
N ASN A 208 5.40 -10.09 26.99
CA ASN A 208 6.47 -9.24 27.54
C ASN A 208 7.05 -8.34 26.44
N VAL A 209 6.98 -7.03 26.67
CA VAL A 209 7.65 -6.02 25.83
C VAL A 209 9.05 -5.78 26.40
N PRO A 210 10.14 -5.90 25.61
CA PRO A 210 11.47 -5.59 26.10
C PRO A 210 11.61 -4.07 26.33
N ASN A 211 11.89 -3.67 27.59
CA ASN A 211 12.15 -2.32 28.11
C ASN A 211 11.12 -1.22 27.76
N PRO A 212 10.40 -0.63 28.74
CA PRO A 212 9.45 0.44 28.44
C PRO A 212 10.18 1.73 28.08
N ILE A 213 10.00 2.22 26.85
CA ILE A 213 10.03 3.65 26.58
C ILE A 213 8.66 4.16 27.06
N SER A 214 8.65 5.13 27.98
CA SER A 214 7.41 5.68 28.54
C SER A 214 6.49 6.19 27.43
N CYS A 215 5.38 5.51 27.19
CA CYS A 215 4.30 6.00 26.31
C CYS A 215 3.15 6.45 27.20
N THR A 216 3.04 7.76 27.44
CA THR A 216 1.88 8.38 28.07
C THR A 216 0.71 8.28 27.09
N PHE A 217 -0.15 7.27 27.27
CA PHE A 217 -1.41 7.19 26.53
C PHE A 217 -2.43 8.13 27.18
N SER A 218 -3.03 9.02 26.38
CA SER A 218 -4.16 9.86 26.79
C SER A 218 -5.39 9.00 27.12
N PRO A 219 -6.17 9.33 28.16
CA PRO A 219 -7.35 8.55 28.50
C PRO A 219 -8.41 8.62 27.39
N ALA A 220 -9.03 7.48 27.11
CA ALA A 220 -10.14 7.36 26.17
C ALA A 220 -11.40 8.04 26.73
N ALA A 221 -11.94 9.00 26.01
CA ALA A 221 -13.22 9.62 26.31
C ALA A 221 -14.35 8.58 26.19
N LYS A 222 -14.93 8.18 27.32
CA LYS A 222 -16.25 7.55 27.41
C LYS A 222 -17.17 8.53 28.14
N GLU A 223 -17.95 9.28 27.38
CA GLU A 223 -19.04 10.08 27.94
C GLU A 223 -20.28 9.19 27.99
N LEU A 224 -20.70 8.81 29.19
CA LEU A 224 -22.03 8.23 29.45
C LEU A 224 -22.94 9.41 29.79
N VAL A 225 -23.75 9.83 28.82
CA VAL A 225 -24.81 10.84 29.02
C VAL A 225 -25.86 10.24 29.97
N ILE A 226 -26.04 10.87 31.13
CA ILE A 226 -27.12 10.58 32.07
C ILE A 226 -28.12 11.74 31.92
N ASP A 227 -29.24 11.48 31.23
CA ASP A 227 -30.36 12.41 31.18
C ASP A 227 -31.12 12.38 32.52
N SER A 228 -31.17 13.53 33.21
CA SER A 228 -32.03 13.72 34.38
C SER A 228 -33.32 14.43 33.97
N THR A 229 -34.44 13.71 34.06
CA THR A 229 -35.79 14.27 33.93
C THR A 229 -36.17 15.00 35.22
N THR A 230 -36.14 16.32 35.21
CA THR A 230 -36.81 17.12 36.24
C THR A 230 -37.57 18.28 35.59
N VAL A 231 -38.90 18.22 35.69
CA VAL A 231 -39.82 19.25 35.21
C VAL A 231 -39.81 20.41 36.20
N CYS A 232 -39.30 21.57 35.79
CA CYS A 232 -39.39 22.79 36.59
C CYS A 232 -40.66 23.56 36.18
N LYS A 233 -41.64 23.62 37.08
CA LYS A 233 -42.84 24.45 36.94
C LYS A 233 -42.51 25.89 37.32
N THR A 234 -42.71 26.84 36.42
CA THR A 234 -42.69 28.28 36.71
C THR A 234 -44.11 28.82 36.76
N THR A 235 -44.52 29.30 37.93
CA THR A 235 -45.76 30.02 38.18
C THR A 235 -45.54 31.53 37.98
N VAL A 236 -46.55 32.18 37.40
CA VAL A 236 -46.61 33.61 37.04
C VAL A 236 -46.69 34.51 38.28
N ALA A 237 -46.07 35.68 38.23
CA ALA A 237 -46.53 36.86 38.96
C ALA A 237 -46.27 38.12 38.12
N SER A 238 -47.38 38.73 37.71
CA SER A 238 -47.52 40.05 37.10
C SER A 238 -47.19 41.15 38.11
N PHE A 239 -46.73 42.31 37.64
CA PHE A 239 -47.38 43.63 37.78
C PHE A 239 -46.75 44.59 36.76
#